data_AF-T2J3B6-F1
#
_entry.id   AF-T2J3B6-F1
#
_cell.length_a   1.000
_cell.length_b   1.000
_cell.length_c   1.000
_cell.angle_alpha   90.00
_cell.angle_beta   90.00
_cell.angle_gamma   90.00
#
_symmetry.space_group_name_H-M   'P 1'
#
loop_
_entity.id
_entity.type
_entity.pdbx_description
1 polymer ?
#
loop_
_entity_poly.entity_id
_entity_poly.type
_entity_poly.pdbx_seq_one_letter_code
_entity_poly.pdbx_strand_id
1 'polypeptide(L)'
;MISNTVPFLVLGWLVMLQETSDFWIVTAITMLVGGLGVWLFASPSSVHIGASILIFGYLGFLLLRGYFQRNFISIFLSVVVAFFYGGLVLGVLPSAPGISWQGHLFGFLGGILAAKLIASEKRNYP
;
A
#
# COMPACT_ATOMS: atom_id res chain seq x y z
N MET A 1 13.83 -8.67 -9.04
CA MET A 1 12.90 -7.70 -9.67
C MET A 1 11.61 -8.36 -10.17
N ILE A 2 11.66 -9.53 -10.83
CA ILE A 2 10.45 -10.28 -11.26
C ILE A 2 9.48 -10.58 -10.11
N SER A 3 9.99 -10.84 -8.89
CA SER A 3 9.19 -11.08 -7.68
C SER A 3 8.20 -9.95 -7.34
N ASN A 4 8.48 -8.72 -7.77
CA ASN A 4 7.66 -7.55 -7.47
C ASN A 4 6.66 -7.27 -8.59
N THR A 5 6.88 -7.77 -9.80
CA THR A 5 6.02 -7.49 -10.97
C THR A 5 4.61 -8.05 -10.76
N VAL A 6 4.48 -9.30 -10.32
CA VAL A 6 3.16 -9.92 -10.15
C VAL A 6 2.35 -9.23 -9.04
N PRO A 7 2.85 -9.06 -7.80
CA PRO A 7 2.09 -8.35 -6.77
C PRO A 7 1.80 -6.89 -7.14
N PHE A 8 2.73 -6.20 -7.80
CA PHE A 8 2.51 -4.83 -8.25
C PHE A 8 1.35 -4.73 -9.23
N LEU A 9 1.33 -5.57 -10.27
CA LEU A 9 0.27 -5.56 -11.27
C LEU A 9 -1.07 -6.00 -10.68
N VAL A 10 -1.10 -7.07 -9.87
CA VAL A 10 -2.34 -7.57 -9.29
C VAL A 10 -2.90 -6.56 -8.29
N LEU A 11 -2.12 -6.09 -7.31
CA LEU A 11 -2.62 -5.15 -6.31
C LEU A 11 -2.97 -3.80 -6.95
N GLY A 12 -2.15 -3.31 -7.90
CA GLY A 12 -2.45 -2.09 -8.64
C GLY A 12 -3.76 -2.19 -9.43
N TRP A 13 -3.99 -3.32 -10.11
CA TRP A 13 -5.26 -3.61 -10.77
C TRP A 13 -6.42 -3.62 -9.76
N LEU A 14 -6.29 -4.30 -8.62
CA LEU A 14 -7.35 -4.36 -7.60
C LEU A 14 -7.69 -2.98 -7.03
N VAL A 15 -6.72 -2.05 -6.95
CA VAL A 15 -6.99 -0.65 -6.63
C VAL A 15 -7.84 0.00 -7.73
N MET A 16 -7.47 -0.16 -9.00
CA MET A 16 -8.23 0.39 -10.14
C MET A 16 -9.66 -0.18 -10.24
N LEU A 17 -9.88 -1.44 -9.85
CA LEU A 17 -11.22 -2.04 -9.82
C LEU A 17 -12.17 -1.37 -8.82
N GLN A 18 -11.64 -0.72 -7.77
CA GLN A 18 -12.47 0.09 -6.88
C GLN A 18 -12.76 1.44 -7.53
N GLU A 19 -11.72 2.14 -7.99
CA GLU A 19 -11.83 3.32 -8.83
C GLU A 19 -10.46 3.63 -9.47
N THR A 20 -10.45 4.03 -10.74
CA THR A 20 -9.19 4.37 -11.44
C THR A 20 -8.52 5.62 -10.85
N SER A 21 -9.30 6.58 -10.35
CA SER A 21 -8.78 7.79 -9.67
C SER A 21 -8.00 7.44 -8.40
N ASP A 22 -8.47 6.46 -7.64
CA ASP A 22 -7.83 5.97 -6.42
C ASP A 22 -6.41 5.48 -6.68
N PHE A 23 -6.19 4.80 -7.81
CA PHE A 23 -4.86 4.28 -8.15
C PHE A 23 -3.80 5.39 -8.15
N TRP A 24 -4.12 6.54 -8.75
CA TRP A 24 -3.20 7.68 -8.80
C TRP A 24 -3.02 8.32 -7.43
N ILE A 25 -4.11 8.50 -6.67
CA ILE A 25 -4.07 9.10 -5.32
C ILE A 25 -3.25 8.22 -4.37
N VAL A 26 -3.52 6.92 -4.33
CA VAL A 26 -2.83 5.95 -3.47
C VAL A 26 -1.37 5.87 -3.87
N THR A 27 -1.05 5.84 -5.17
CA THR A 27 0.33 5.84 -5.67
C THR A 27 1.07 7.09 -5.19
N ALA A 28 0.50 8.28 -5.37
CA ALA A 28 1.12 9.54 -4.97
C ALA A 28 1.35 9.62 -3.46
N ILE A 29 0.34 9.34 -2.65
CA ILE A 29 0.45 9.35 -1.18
C ILE A 29 1.48 8.34 -0.71
N THR A 30 1.47 7.13 -1.28
CA THR A 30 2.43 6.07 -0.92
C THR A 30 3.86 6.46 -1.28
N MET A 31 4.09 7.07 -2.45
CA MET A 31 5.43 7.55 -2.84
C MET A 31 5.92 8.65 -1.90
N LEU A 32 5.05 9.59 -1.54
CA LEU A 32 5.41 10.69 -0.64
C LEU A 32 5.68 10.18 0.79
N VAL A 33 4.76 9.44 1.38
CA VAL A 33 4.90 8.94 2.77
C VAL A 33 6.02 7.91 2.85
N GLY A 34 6.09 6.98 1.90
CA GLY A 34 7.16 5.98 1.81
C GLY A 34 8.53 6.60 1.60
N GLY A 35 8.64 7.54 0.66
CA GLY A 35 9.89 8.24 0.36
C GLY A 35 10.38 9.10 1.53
N LEU A 36 9.50 9.89 2.14
CA LEU A 36 9.84 10.69 3.33
C LEU A 36 10.22 9.83 4.52
N GLY A 37 9.50 8.72 4.75
CA GLY A 37 9.81 7.80 5.83
C GLY A 37 11.18 7.13 5.65
N VAL A 38 11.50 6.69 4.44
CA VAL A 38 12.84 6.16 4.14
C VAL A 38 13.90 7.25 4.31
N TRP A 39 13.68 8.45 3.80
CA TRP A 39 14.65 9.55 3.90
C TRP A 39 14.98 9.93 5.35
N LEU A 40 13.98 9.89 6.25
CA LEU A 40 14.15 10.25 7.66
C LEU A 40 14.72 9.11 8.53
N PHE A 41 14.36 7.86 8.24
CA PHE A 41 14.57 6.75 9.18
C PHE A 41 15.44 5.60 8.65
N ALA A 42 15.79 5.58 7.36
CA ALA A 42 16.63 4.53 6.82
C ALA A 42 18.12 4.83 6.99
N SER A 43 18.92 3.76 7.07
CA SER A 43 20.38 3.87 7.17
C SER A 43 20.98 4.46 5.89
N PRO A 44 22.02 5.30 5.94
CA PRO A 44 22.69 5.82 4.74
C PRO A 44 23.24 4.74 3.79
N SER A 45 23.43 3.51 4.29
CA SER A 45 23.95 2.37 3.55
C SER A 45 22.88 1.44 2.96
N SER A 46 21.58 1.74 3.11
CA SER A 46 20.51 0.90 2.55
C SER A 46 20.04 1.37 1.16
N VAL A 47 19.93 0.41 0.23
CA VAL A 47 19.41 0.63 -1.12
C VAL A 47 17.90 0.44 -1.11
N HIS A 48 17.16 1.51 -1.41
CA HIS A 48 15.69 1.53 -1.43
C HIS A 48 15.14 1.63 -2.86
N ILE A 49 15.66 0.82 -3.78
CA ILE A 49 15.28 0.86 -5.20
C ILE A 49 14.22 -0.20 -5.48
N GLY A 50 13.01 0.23 -5.84
CA GLY A 50 12.02 -0.66 -6.46
C GLY A 50 10.56 -0.33 -6.16
N ALA A 51 9.67 -1.01 -6.88
CA ALA A 51 8.22 -0.89 -6.75
C ALA A 51 7.65 -1.42 -5.42
N SER A 52 8.47 -1.94 -4.49
CA SER A 52 7.97 -2.55 -3.26
C SER A 52 7.30 -1.54 -2.33
N ILE A 53 7.75 -0.29 -2.30
CA ILE A 53 7.05 0.79 -1.56
C ILE A 53 5.59 0.90 -2.05
N LEU A 54 5.38 0.86 -3.36
CA LEU A 54 4.04 0.90 -3.96
C LEU A 54 3.23 -0.36 -3.66
N ILE A 55 3.83 -1.55 -3.74
CA ILE A 55 3.17 -2.82 -3.40
C ILE A 55 2.61 -2.76 -1.97
N PHE A 56 3.44 -2.31 -1.01
CA PHE A 56 3.01 -2.21 0.38
C PHE A 56 1.96 -1.12 0.59
N GLY A 57 2.02 0.00 -0.14
CA GLY A 57 0.94 0.99 -0.12
C GLY A 57 -0.37 0.48 -0.69
N TYR A 58 -0.36 -0.21 -1.83
CA TYR A 58 -1.56 -0.84 -2.37
C TYR A 58 -2.11 -1.89 -1.40
N LEU A 59 -1.25 -2.69 -0.78
CA LEU A 59 -1.64 -3.66 0.25
C LEU A 59 -2.33 -2.96 1.44
N GLY A 60 -1.70 -1.95 2.04
CA GLY A 60 -2.26 -1.21 3.18
C GLY A 60 -3.57 -0.53 2.84
N PHE A 61 -3.67 0.05 1.64
CA PHE A 61 -4.90 0.62 1.14
C PHE A 61 -6.01 -0.44 0.99
N LEU A 62 -5.73 -1.53 0.28
CA LEU A 62 -6.73 -2.56 -0.02
C LEU A 62 -7.22 -3.27 1.24
N LEU A 63 -6.35 -3.53 2.21
CA LEU A 63 -6.73 -4.17 3.47
C LEU A 63 -7.64 -3.29 4.34
N LEU A 64 -7.40 -1.97 4.35
CA LEU A 64 -8.13 -1.05 5.24
C LEU A 64 -9.28 -0.32 4.54
N ARG A 65 -9.39 -0.40 3.21
CA ARG A 65 -10.45 0.29 2.49
C ARG A 65 -11.85 -0.22 2.83
N GLY A 66 -12.05 -1.53 2.97
CA GLY A 66 -13.32 -2.09 3.43
C GLY A 66 -13.75 -1.55 4.80
N TYR A 67 -12.79 -1.42 5.72
CA TYR A 67 -13.03 -0.88 7.06
C TYR A 67 -13.45 0.60 7.03
N PHE A 68 -12.81 1.44 6.22
CA PHE A 68 -13.12 2.87 6.16
C PHE A 68 -14.34 3.19 5.29
N GLN A 69 -14.48 2.57 4.10
CA GLN A 69 -15.53 2.89 3.14
C GLN A 69 -16.85 2.15 3.41
N ARG A 70 -16.83 1.04 4.18
CA ARG A 70 -18.00 0.32 4.70
C ARG A 70 -19.04 -0.11 3.64
N ASN A 71 -18.61 -0.33 2.40
CA ASN A 71 -19.45 -0.91 1.35
C ASN A 71 -19.04 -2.35 1.05
N PHE A 72 -19.97 -3.13 0.50
CA PHE A 72 -19.79 -4.56 0.26
C PHE A 72 -18.59 -4.88 -0.65
N ILE A 73 -18.41 -4.14 -1.75
CA ILE A 73 -17.33 -4.39 -2.72
C ILE A 73 -15.97 -4.21 -2.06
N SER A 74 -15.76 -3.09 -1.36
CA SER A 74 -14.50 -2.81 -0.66
C SER A 74 -14.22 -3.85 0.44
N ILE A 75 -15.23 -4.27 1.20
CA ILE A 75 -15.06 -5.32 2.23
C ILE A 75 -14.67 -6.64 1.59
N PHE A 76 -15.38 -7.06 0.54
CA PHE A 76 -15.07 -8.29 -0.19
C PHE A 76 -13.63 -8.29 -0.72
N LEU A 77 -13.23 -7.21 -1.38
CA LEU A 77 -11.86 -7.07 -1.88
C LEU A 77 -10.82 -7.07 -0.76
N SER A 78 -11.07 -6.40 0.37
CA SER A 78 -10.18 -6.44 1.54
C SER A 78 -9.99 -7.88 2.06
N VAL A 79 -11.06 -8.68 2.10
CA VAL A 79 -10.99 -10.10 2.54
C VAL A 79 -10.18 -10.94 1.55
N VAL A 80 -10.44 -10.80 0.24
CA VAL A 80 -9.70 -11.52 -0.81
C VAL A 80 -8.21 -11.17 -0.75
N VAL A 81 -7.88 -9.88 -0.62
CA VAL A 81 -6.49 -9.42 -0.51
C VAL A 81 -5.84 -9.91 0.78
N ALA A 82 -6.56 -9.91 1.91
CA ALA A 82 -6.05 -10.45 3.16
C ALA A 82 -5.70 -11.93 3.04
N PHE A 83 -6.54 -12.72 2.36
CA PHE A 83 -6.32 -14.15 2.17
C PHE A 83 -5.09 -14.45 1.29
N PHE A 84 -4.97 -13.80 0.13
CA PHE A 84 -3.89 -14.10 -0.83
C PHE A 84 -2.58 -13.34 -0.56
N TYR A 85 -2.67 -12.12 -0.04
CA TYR A 85 -1.53 -11.20 0.10
C TYR A 85 -1.29 -10.73 1.54
N GLY A 86 -2.12 -11.09 2.51
CA GLY A 86 -1.96 -10.67 3.90
C GLY A 86 -0.60 -11.07 4.51
N GLY A 87 -0.02 -12.18 4.06
CA GLY A 87 1.32 -12.59 4.48
C GLY A 87 2.43 -11.58 4.13
N LEU A 88 2.24 -10.75 3.10
CA LEU A 88 3.20 -9.70 2.75
C LEU A 88 3.36 -8.66 3.87
N VAL A 89 2.35 -8.47 4.74
CA VAL A 89 2.42 -7.55 5.88
C VAL A 89 3.62 -7.86 6.78
N LEU A 90 4.05 -9.12 6.88
CA LEU A 90 5.24 -9.49 7.66
C LEU A 90 6.53 -8.84 7.12
N GLY A 91 6.56 -8.45 5.84
CA GLY A 91 7.69 -7.75 5.24
C GLY A 91 7.90 -6.32 5.73
N VAL A 92 7.01 -5.77 6.58
CA VAL A 92 7.25 -4.50 7.30
C VAL A 92 8.15 -4.67 8.52
N LEU A 93 8.44 -5.90 8.94
CA LEU A 93 9.30 -6.16 10.09
C LEU A 93 10.79 -6.15 9.72
N PRO A 94 11.68 -5.74 10.64
CA PRO A 94 13.11 -5.88 10.46
C PRO A 94 13.47 -7.33 10.14
N SER A 95 14.19 -7.54 9.05
CA SER A 95 14.51 -8.88 8.54
C SER A 95 15.97 -8.96 8.09
N ALA A 96 16.24 -9.42 6.87
CA ALA A 96 17.59 -9.63 6.39
C ALA A 96 18.28 -8.34 5.92
N PRO A 97 19.62 -8.25 6.00
CA PRO A 97 20.39 -7.18 5.36
C PRO A 97 20.04 -7.06 3.87
N GLY A 98 19.87 -5.83 3.39
CA GLY A 98 19.49 -5.55 2.01
C GLY A 98 17.98 -5.52 1.74
N ILE A 99 17.14 -5.87 2.71
CA ILE A 99 15.68 -5.68 2.61
C ILE A 99 15.29 -4.30 3.15
N SER A 100 14.60 -3.52 2.31
CA SER A 100 14.05 -2.20 2.64
C SER A 100 12.76 -2.29 3.49
N TRP A 101 12.84 -2.89 4.67
CA TRP A 101 11.67 -3.05 5.55
C TRP A 101 11.07 -1.70 5.98
N GLN A 102 11.89 -0.65 6.18
CA GLN A 102 11.39 0.70 6.45
C GLN A 102 10.55 1.21 5.29
N GLY A 103 11.00 1.01 4.04
CA GLY A 103 10.23 1.37 2.85
C GLY A 103 8.90 0.61 2.76
N HIS A 104 8.88 -0.67 3.16
CA HIS A 104 7.64 -1.45 3.25
C HIS A 104 6.69 -0.89 4.32
N LEU A 105 7.21 -0.60 5.51
CA LEU A 105 6.45 -0.03 6.62
C LEU A 105 5.82 1.32 6.23
N PHE A 106 6.64 2.27 5.77
CA PHE A 106 6.14 3.60 5.42
C PHE A 106 5.27 3.58 4.15
N GLY A 107 5.54 2.69 3.20
CA GLY A 107 4.63 2.44 2.08
C GLY A 107 3.26 1.96 2.55
N PHE A 108 3.23 0.96 3.43
CA PHE A 108 2.00 0.41 4.02
C PHE A 108 1.19 1.47 4.78
N LEU A 109 1.87 2.28 5.60
CA LEU A 109 1.24 3.40 6.31
C LEU A 109 0.69 4.47 5.35
N GLY A 110 1.40 4.76 4.25
CA GLY A 110 0.91 5.63 3.18
C GLY A 110 -0.38 5.11 2.55
N GLY A 111 -0.45 3.79 2.31
CA GLY A 111 -1.66 3.11 1.84
C GLY A 111 -2.85 3.24 2.79
N ILE A 112 -2.63 3.00 4.09
CA ILE A 112 -3.66 3.16 5.13
C ILE A 112 -4.16 4.61 5.18
N LEU A 113 -3.23 5.57 5.12
CA LEU A 113 -3.58 6.99 5.10
C LEU A 113 -4.45 7.32 3.89
N ALA A 114 -4.07 6.86 2.69
CA ALA A 114 -4.86 7.06 1.49
C ALA A 114 -6.28 6.47 1.61
N ALA A 115 -6.42 5.26 2.16
CA ALA A 115 -7.72 4.63 2.36
C ALA A 115 -8.63 5.46 3.29
N LYS A 116 -8.07 6.01 4.36
CA LYS A 116 -8.80 6.89 5.29
C LYS A 116 -9.22 8.21 4.62
N LEU A 117 -8.31 8.86 3.89
CA LEU A 117 -8.58 10.16 3.25
C LEU A 117 -9.65 10.04 2.18
N ILE A 118 -9.54 9.06 1.29
CA ILE A 118 -10.52 8.85 0.21
C ILE A 118 -11.90 8.49 0.78
N ALA A 119 -11.96 7.63 1.80
CA ALA A 119 -13.24 7.31 2.44
C ALA A 119 -13.89 8.55 3.07
N SER A 120 -13.10 9.50 3.60
CA SER A 120 -13.63 10.75 4.12
C SER A 120 -14.15 11.67 3.03
N GLU A 121 -13.46 11.76 1.89
CA GLU A 121 -13.87 12.56 0.74
C GLU A 121 -15.22 12.08 0.19
N LYS A 122 -15.34 10.78 -0.11
CA LYS A 122 -16.58 10.17 -0.64
C LYS A 122 -17.78 10.29 0.29
N ARG A 123 -17.54 10.39 1.60
CA ARG A 123 -18.60 10.64 2.58
C ARG A 123 -19.06 12.10 2.56
N ASN A 124 -18.16 13.03 2.27
CA ASN A 124 -18.46 14.46 2.23
C ASN A 124 -19.07 14.88 0.87
N TYR A 125 -18.79 14.13 -0.20
CA TYR A 125 -19.29 14.36 -1.56
C TYR A 125 -19.78 13.02 -2.17
N PRO A 126 -21.02 12.60 -1.85
CA PRO A 126 -21.56 11.29 -2.26
C PRO A 126 -21.93 11.19 -3.74
#